data_AF-A0A6J7ZX54-F1
#
_entry.id   AF-A0A6J7ZX54-F1
#
_cell.length_a   1.000
_cell.length_b   1.000
_cell.length_c   1.000
_cell.angle_alpha   90.00
_cell.angle_beta   90.00
_cell.angle_gamma   90.00
#
_symmetry.space_group_name_H-M   'P 1'
#
loop_
_entity.id
_entity.type
_entity.pdbx_description
1 polymer ?
#
loop_
_entity_poly.entity_id
_entity_poly.type
_entity_poly.pdbx_seq_one_letter_code
_entity_poly.pdbx_strand_id
1 'polypeptide(L)'
;MSFPDIHKCMKLSSENEDLKRKYLKVKEQRDTYHKELQEFKQKQKIDNLLRSYVTTRDTSCQTEPGRSWQPICFQKKKSEESKENDVDKTNKLLSMHNQMMRRYEKEVKLNMSHMETITDLNIQISELERKLIDESEKHKKTQKELLDLHVGNHKKTAQEKRRYKHKNHEQYMDEIACLDSEDKFLHIKKECAKVKKENEKLKKELKGLDLGFFEEIEDIKFALQQSAKLNKEYEQTLRKMCVKFGIPYSHPEKNILDDRSKWK
;
A
#
# COMPACT_ATOMS: atom_id res chain seq x y z
N MET A 1 -42.40 -38.20 -12.44
CA MET A 1 -41.93 -36.88 -11.97
C MET A 1 -43.03 -35.88 -12.27
N SER A 2 -43.52 -35.15 -11.26
CA SER A 2 -44.58 -34.15 -11.47
C SER A 2 -43.99 -32.89 -12.08
N PHE A 3 -44.65 -32.36 -13.11
CA PHE A 3 -44.29 -31.08 -13.69
C PHE A 3 -44.56 -29.96 -12.68
N PRO A 4 -43.64 -29.01 -12.48
CA PRO A 4 -43.86 -27.87 -11.60
C PRO A 4 -45.00 -26.99 -12.14
N ASP A 5 -45.81 -26.48 -11.21
CA ASP A 5 -46.90 -25.54 -11.49
C ASP A 5 -46.40 -24.31 -12.27
N ILE A 6 -47.14 -23.91 -13.31
CA ILE A 6 -46.84 -22.76 -14.18
C ILE A 6 -46.65 -21.48 -13.36
N HIS A 7 -47.43 -21.31 -12.29
CA HIS A 7 -47.29 -20.16 -11.39
C HIS A 7 -45.94 -20.14 -10.66
N LYS A 8 -45.40 -21.31 -10.33
CA LYS A 8 -44.06 -21.45 -9.73
C LYS A 8 -42.97 -21.14 -10.74
N CYS A 9 -43.12 -21.56 -12.00
CA CYS A 9 -42.20 -21.21 -13.08
C CYS A 9 -42.17 -19.70 -13.36
N MET A 10 -43.32 -19.04 -13.36
CA MET A 10 -43.40 -17.58 -13.54
C MET A 10 -42.71 -16.82 -12.39
N LYS A 11 -42.96 -17.24 -11.15
CA LYS A 11 -42.31 -16.63 -9.96
C LYS A 11 -40.79 -16.80 -9.99
N LEU A 12 -40.30 -18.00 -10.31
CA LEU A 12 -38.86 -18.26 -10.45
C LEU A 12 -38.24 -17.47 -11.61
N SER A 13 -38.99 -17.23 -12.69
CA SER A 13 -38.52 -16.41 -13.81
C SER A 13 -38.37 -14.94 -13.41
N SER A 14 -39.35 -14.36 -12.70
CA SER A 14 -39.25 -12.99 -12.18
C SER A 14 -38.12 -12.85 -11.15
N GLU A 15 -37.95 -13.84 -10.27
CA GLU A 15 -36.88 -13.85 -9.28
C GLU A 15 -35.49 -13.93 -9.96
N ASN A 16 -35.37 -14.73 -11.02
CA ASN A 16 -34.14 -14.79 -11.81
C ASN A 16 -33.83 -13.47 -12.52
N GLU A 17 -34.83 -12.75 -13.04
CA GLU A 17 -34.62 -11.43 -13.62
C GLU A 17 -34.12 -10.41 -12.59
N ASP A 18 -34.71 -10.42 -11.39
CA ASP A 18 -34.31 -9.52 -10.32
C ASP A 18 -32.92 -9.86 -9.77
N LEU A 19 -32.58 -11.15 -9.68
CA LEU A 19 -31.22 -11.59 -9.36
C LEU A 19 -30.21 -11.16 -10.43
N LYS A 20 -30.55 -11.27 -11.72
CA LYS A 20 -29.70 -10.76 -12.81
C LYS A 20 -29.47 -9.26 -12.71
N ARG A 21 -30.52 -8.47 -12.42
CA ARG A 21 -30.42 -7.03 -12.20
C ARG A 21 -29.53 -6.69 -11.00
N LYS A 22 -29.68 -7.39 -9.88
CA LYS A 22 -28.82 -7.21 -8.70
C LYS A 22 -27.37 -7.59 -9.00
N TYR A 23 -27.15 -8.70 -9.70
CA TYR A 23 -25.82 -9.13 -10.13
C TYR A 23 -25.13 -8.09 -11.01
N LEU A 24 -25.84 -7.52 -11.98
CA LEU A 24 -25.31 -6.45 -12.84
C LEU A 24 -24.87 -5.23 -12.04
N LYS A 25 -25.72 -4.75 -11.11
CA LYS A 25 -25.38 -3.61 -10.24
C LYS A 25 -24.13 -3.88 -9.40
N VAL A 26 -24.03 -5.08 -8.80
CA VAL A 26 -22.86 -5.47 -8.01
C VAL A 26 -21.62 -5.60 -8.88
N LYS A 27 -21.77 -6.12 -10.10
CA LYS A 27 -20.67 -6.23 -11.07
C LYS A 27 -20.14 -4.86 -11.48
N GLU A 28 -21.03 -3.91 -11.77
CA GLU A 28 -20.67 -2.53 -12.08
C GLU A 28 -19.93 -1.87 -10.91
N GLN A 29 -20.45 -1.99 -9.69
CA GLN A 29 -19.79 -1.48 -8.48
C GLN A 29 -18.40 -2.10 -8.27
N ARG A 30 -18.28 -3.43 -8.44
CA ARG A 30 -17.00 -4.14 -8.38
C ARG A 30 -16.03 -3.60 -9.42
N ASP A 31 -16.47 -3.39 -10.65
CA ASP A 31 -15.63 -2.91 -11.75
C ASP A 31 -15.16 -1.47 -11.50
N THR A 32 -16.03 -0.62 -10.93
CA THR A 32 -15.67 0.73 -10.47
C THR A 32 -14.62 0.67 -9.36
N TYR A 33 -14.84 -0.10 -8.30
CA TYR A 33 -13.85 -0.25 -7.23
C TYR A 33 -12.54 -0.87 -7.71
N HIS A 34 -12.59 -1.76 -8.70
CA HIS A 34 -11.38 -2.33 -9.28
C HIS A 34 -10.55 -1.27 -10.02
N LYS A 35 -11.20 -0.38 -10.78
CA LYS A 35 -10.55 0.77 -11.42
C LYS A 35 -9.97 1.74 -10.40
N GLU A 36 -10.74 2.14 -9.39
CA GLU A 36 -10.28 3.03 -8.32
C GLU A 36 -9.07 2.47 -7.59
N LEU A 37 -9.08 1.16 -7.30
CA LEU A 37 -7.96 0.47 -6.65
C LEU A 37 -6.72 0.41 -7.54
N GLN A 38 -6.90 0.27 -8.86
CA GLN A 38 -5.79 0.33 -9.81
C GLN A 38 -5.20 1.73 -9.91
N GLU A 39 -6.04 2.77 -9.95
CA GLU A 39 -5.61 4.18 -9.92
C GLU A 39 -4.87 4.51 -8.63
N PHE A 40 -5.37 4.06 -7.48
CA PHE A 40 -4.71 4.26 -6.19
C PHE A 40 -3.33 3.58 -6.14
N LYS A 41 -3.22 2.36 -6.66
CA LYS A 41 -1.92 1.67 -6.79
C LYS A 41 -0.96 2.41 -7.72
N GLN A 42 -1.44 2.99 -8.82
CA GLN A 42 -0.60 3.79 -9.71
C GLN A 42 -0.14 5.08 -9.05
N LYS A 43 -1.03 5.81 -8.36
CA LYS A 43 -0.68 6.99 -7.56
C LYS A 43 0.34 6.64 -6.49
N GLN A 44 0.16 5.55 -5.76
CA GLN A 44 1.11 5.09 -4.76
C GLN A 44 2.48 4.74 -5.36
N LYS A 45 2.53 4.14 -6.56
CA LYS A 45 3.81 3.90 -7.26
C LYS A 45 4.50 5.22 -7.61
N ILE A 46 3.76 6.21 -8.10
CA ILE A 46 4.30 7.54 -8.41
C ILE A 46 4.75 8.24 -7.13
N ASP A 47 3.98 8.20 -6.06
CA ASP A 47 4.33 8.78 -4.76
C ASP A 47 5.55 8.09 -4.15
N ASN A 48 5.68 6.78 -4.27
CA ASN A 48 6.88 6.05 -3.84
C ASN A 48 8.09 6.41 -4.68
N LEU A 49 7.91 6.61 -5.99
CA LEU A 49 8.97 7.04 -6.88
C LEU A 49 9.40 8.47 -6.56
N LEU A 50 8.45 9.40 -6.38
CA LEU A 50 8.70 10.77 -5.95
C LEU A 50 9.31 10.79 -4.56
N ARG A 51 8.84 9.98 -3.60
CA ARG A 51 9.49 9.81 -2.30
C ARG A 51 10.90 9.31 -2.47
N SER A 52 11.17 8.33 -3.32
CA SER A 52 12.54 7.89 -3.58
C SER A 52 13.37 9.05 -4.14
N TYR A 53 12.92 9.78 -5.17
CA TYR A 53 13.66 10.93 -5.72
C TYR A 53 13.78 12.14 -4.78
N VAL A 54 12.82 12.36 -3.87
CA VAL A 54 12.81 13.49 -2.90
C VAL A 54 13.55 13.12 -1.61
N THR A 55 13.54 11.85 -1.18
CA THR A 55 14.31 11.34 -0.02
C THR A 55 15.72 10.89 -0.40
N THR A 56 15.94 10.46 -1.64
CA THR A 56 17.23 10.46 -2.34
C THR A 56 17.38 11.75 -3.14
N ARG A 57 16.98 12.89 -2.57
CA ARG A 57 17.73 14.09 -2.91
C ARG A 57 19.12 13.81 -2.39
N ASP A 58 19.98 13.40 -3.30
CA ASP A 58 21.40 13.25 -3.09
C ASP A 58 21.86 14.51 -2.35
N THR A 59 22.11 14.37 -1.04
CA THR A 59 22.66 15.42 -0.20
C THR A 59 24.08 15.77 -0.63
N SER A 60 24.59 15.11 -1.68
CA SER A 60 25.80 15.47 -2.41
C SER A 60 25.72 16.83 -3.13
N CYS A 61 24.55 17.49 -3.21
CA CYS A 61 24.44 18.80 -3.88
C CYS A 61 24.14 20.01 -2.99
N GLN A 62 24.03 19.89 -1.65
CA GLN A 62 23.73 21.07 -0.79
C GLN A 62 24.90 21.59 0.07
N THR A 63 25.98 20.86 0.16
CA THR A 63 27.30 21.37 0.55
C THR A 63 28.21 20.23 0.16
N GLU A 64 29.10 20.34 -0.83
CA GLU A 64 30.16 19.33 -0.95
C GLU A 64 30.99 19.38 0.34
N PRO A 65 31.05 18.33 1.20
CA PRO A 65 32.12 18.16 2.18
C PRO A 65 33.01 16.98 1.70
N GLY A 66 33.13 16.85 0.37
CA GLY A 66 33.64 15.65 -0.30
C GLY A 66 34.69 15.92 -1.37
N ARG A 67 35.01 17.19 -1.68
CA ARG A 67 36.38 17.48 -2.10
C ARG A 67 37.20 17.45 -0.84
N SER A 68 37.95 16.36 -0.68
CA SER A 68 39.17 16.41 0.10
C SER A 68 39.84 17.74 -0.21
N TRP A 69 39.89 18.62 0.79
CA TRP A 69 40.88 19.67 0.81
C TRP A 69 42.21 18.92 0.79
N GLN A 70 42.71 18.61 -0.41
CA GLN A 70 44.14 18.45 -0.53
C GLN A 70 44.70 19.77 -0.04
N PRO A 71 45.60 19.76 0.96
CA PRO A 71 46.35 20.95 1.29
C PRO A 71 46.95 21.40 -0.03
N ILE A 72 46.68 22.64 -0.45
CA ILE A 72 47.46 23.25 -1.50
C ILE A 72 48.88 23.29 -0.91
N CYS A 73 49.67 22.27 -1.22
CA CYS A 73 51.11 22.33 -1.07
C CYS A 73 51.51 23.52 -1.92
N PHE A 74 51.81 24.63 -1.25
CA PHE A 74 52.54 25.73 -1.85
C PHE A 74 53.89 25.16 -2.30
N GLN A 75 53.93 24.66 -3.53
CA GLN A 75 55.18 24.57 -4.26
C GLN A 75 55.61 26.02 -4.44
N LYS A 76 56.67 26.38 -3.70
CA LYS A 76 57.34 27.66 -3.77
C LYS A 76 57.97 27.79 -5.16
N LYS A 77 57.16 28.15 -6.16
CA LYS A 77 57.63 28.53 -7.48
C LYS A 77 58.14 29.95 -7.34
N LYS A 78 59.46 30.13 -7.45
CA LYS A 78 60.06 31.44 -7.71
C LYS A 78 59.39 32.01 -8.95
N SER A 79 58.79 33.18 -8.83
CA SER A 79 58.62 34.09 -9.97
C SER A 79 58.44 35.51 -9.46
N GLU A 80 59.19 36.39 -10.09
CA GLU A 80 59.27 37.83 -9.89
C GLU A 80 57.90 38.51 -9.91
N GLU A 81 57.82 39.61 -9.16
CA GLU A 81 56.69 40.52 -9.13
C GLU A 81 56.47 41.16 -10.50
N SER A 82 55.31 40.90 -11.11
CA SER A 82 54.76 41.74 -12.17
C SER A 82 53.38 42.24 -11.76
N LYS A 83 53.25 43.58 -11.68
CA LYS A 83 52.05 44.32 -11.26
C LYS A 83 50.82 44.12 -12.18
N GLU A 84 51.01 43.43 -13.31
CA GLU A 84 49.95 43.06 -14.25
C GLU A 84 49.01 41.97 -13.69
N ASN A 85 49.50 41.14 -12.77
CA ASN A 85 48.74 40.06 -12.15
C ASN A 85 47.64 40.50 -11.17
N ASP A 86 47.69 41.72 -10.63
CA ASP A 86 46.72 42.16 -9.62
C ASP A 86 45.40 42.63 -10.23
N VAL A 87 45.42 43.17 -11.44
CA VAL A 87 44.19 43.51 -12.20
C VAL A 87 43.43 42.23 -12.57
N ASP A 88 44.13 41.17 -12.97
CA ASP A 88 43.49 39.90 -13.29
C ASP A 88 42.96 39.16 -12.06
N LYS A 89 43.68 39.22 -10.94
CA LYS A 89 43.20 38.70 -9.65
C LYS A 89 41.95 39.44 -9.17
N THR A 90 41.94 40.77 -9.27
CA THR A 90 40.78 41.59 -8.88
C THR A 90 39.60 41.35 -9.81
N ASN A 91 39.81 41.26 -11.13
CA ASN A 91 38.77 40.89 -12.09
C ASN A 91 38.19 39.49 -11.82
N LYS A 92 39.04 38.52 -11.47
CA LYS A 92 38.60 37.17 -11.09
C LYS A 92 37.78 37.18 -9.79
N LEU A 93 38.22 37.94 -8.79
CA LEU A 93 37.47 38.11 -7.53
C LEU A 93 36.11 38.77 -7.75
N LEU A 94 36.06 39.83 -8.56
CA LEU A 94 34.82 40.50 -8.95
C LEU A 94 33.88 39.55 -9.71
N SER A 95 34.42 38.72 -10.62
CA SER A 95 33.64 37.71 -11.32
C SER A 95 33.04 36.67 -10.37
N MET A 96 33.82 36.19 -9.40
CA MET A 96 33.32 35.25 -8.37
C MET A 96 32.26 35.90 -7.49
N HIS A 97 32.47 37.14 -7.05
CA HIS A 97 31.50 37.90 -6.28
C HIS A 97 30.19 38.10 -7.05
N ASN A 98 30.27 38.51 -8.32
CA ASN A 98 29.09 38.67 -9.18
C ASN A 98 28.35 37.34 -9.40
N GLN A 99 29.07 36.23 -9.55
CA GLN A 99 28.45 34.91 -9.63
C GLN A 99 27.74 34.53 -8.33
N MET A 100 28.36 34.81 -7.18
CA MET A 100 27.78 34.57 -5.87
C MET A 100 26.52 35.41 -5.64
N MET A 101 26.56 36.70 -5.99
CA MET A 101 25.40 37.60 -5.91
C MET A 101 24.24 37.09 -6.76
N ARG A 102 24.49 36.67 -8.01
CA ARG A 102 23.44 36.08 -8.86
C ARG A 102 22.84 34.80 -8.29
N ARG A 103 23.65 33.96 -7.61
CA ARG A 103 23.14 32.76 -6.93
C ARG A 103 22.27 33.15 -5.74
N TYR A 104 22.72 34.09 -4.93
CA TYR A 104 21.97 34.60 -3.79
C TYR A 104 20.63 35.21 -4.21
N GLU A 105 20.61 36.06 -5.25
CA GLU A 105 19.38 36.66 -5.77
C GLU A 105 18.38 35.60 -6.26
N LYS A 106 18.85 34.53 -6.92
CA LYS A 106 18.00 33.42 -7.33
C LYS A 106 17.43 32.68 -6.12
N GLU A 107 18.26 32.41 -5.11
CA GLU A 107 17.85 31.75 -3.88
C GLU A 107 16.80 32.58 -3.11
N VAL A 108 17.00 33.89 -3.03
CA VAL A 108 16.04 34.81 -2.39
C VAL A 108 14.70 34.77 -3.12
N LYS A 109 14.68 34.81 -4.46
CA LYS A 109 13.44 34.70 -5.24
C LYS A 109 12.74 33.37 -5.04
N LEU A 110 13.50 32.28 -5.00
CA LEU A 110 12.96 30.94 -4.76
C LEU A 110 12.36 30.84 -3.35
N ASN A 111 13.05 31.36 -2.33
CA ASN A 111 12.55 31.39 -0.95
C ASN A 111 11.29 32.25 -0.81
N MET A 112 11.19 33.35 -1.57
CA MET A 112 9.98 34.18 -1.59
C MET A 112 8.80 33.40 -2.17
N SER A 113 9.00 32.65 -3.27
CA SER A 113 7.96 31.77 -3.84
C SER A 113 7.58 30.62 -2.89
N HIS A 114 8.54 30.03 -2.19
CA HIS A 114 8.26 29.04 -1.16
C HIS A 114 7.44 29.65 0.00
N MET A 115 7.74 30.88 0.40
CA MET A 115 7.00 31.59 1.44
C MET A 115 5.55 31.84 1.03
N GLU A 116 5.30 32.28 -0.21
CA GLU A 116 3.96 32.43 -0.77
C GLU A 116 3.17 31.10 -0.75
N THR A 117 3.83 30.01 -1.17
CA THR A 117 3.22 28.67 -1.14
C THR A 117 2.88 28.23 0.29
N ILE A 118 3.75 28.50 1.25
CA ILE A 118 3.51 28.19 2.67
C ILE A 118 2.34 29.03 3.20
N THR A 119 2.25 30.31 2.85
CA THR A 119 1.13 31.16 3.27
C THR A 119 -0.19 30.68 2.69
N ASP A 120 -0.24 30.28 1.42
CA ASP A 120 -1.45 29.75 0.78
C ASP A 120 -1.90 28.44 1.44
N LEU A 121 -0.97 27.52 1.70
CA LEU A 121 -1.26 26.27 2.40
C LEU A 121 -1.76 26.52 3.83
N ASN A 122 -1.18 27.48 4.55
CA ASN A 122 -1.64 27.83 5.89
C ASN A 122 -3.08 28.39 5.87
N ILE A 123 -3.43 29.22 4.88
CA ILE A 123 -4.80 29.71 4.71
C ILE A 123 -5.75 28.53 4.47
N GLN A 124 -5.39 27.60 3.58
CA GLN A 124 -6.21 26.41 3.30
C GLN A 124 -6.39 25.53 4.55
N ILE A 125 -5.34 25.34 5.36
CA ILE A 125 -5.43 24.60 6.62
C ILE A 125 -6.43 25.28 7.56
N SER A 126 -6.31 26.60 7.78
CA SER A 126 -7.23 27.34 8.65
C SER A 126 -8.68 27.35 8.14
N GLU A 127 -8.90 27.32 6.82
CA GLU A 127 -10.24 27.14 6.25
C GLU A 127 -10.81 25.74 6.48
N LEU A 128 -10.00 24.71 6.29
CA LEU A 128 -10.41 23.32 6.53
C LEU A 128 -10.69 23.06 8.02
N GLU A 129 -9.89 23.62 8.92
CA GLU A 129 -10.13 23.57 10.37
C GLU A 129 -11.45 24.23 10.75
N ARG A 130 -11.76 25.41 10.19
CA ARG A 130 -13.05 26.08 10.42
C ARG A 130 -14.23 25.23 9.92
N LYS A 131 -14.14 24.67 8.71
CA LYS A 131 -15.18 23.78 8.17
C LYS A 131 -15.39 22.55 9.04
N LEU A 132 -14.30 21.97 9.55
CA LEU A 132 -14.36 20.81 10.44
C LEU A 132 -15.09 21.15 11.76
N ILE A 133 -14.80 22.31 12.34
CA ILE A 133 -15.48 22.80 13.55
C ILE A 133 -16.98 23.00 13.28
N ASP A 134 -17.34 23.65 12.16
CA ASP A 134 -18.73 23.91 11.81
C ASP A 134 -19.53 22.61 11.62
N GLU A 135 -18.98 21.63 10.89
CA GLU A 135 -19.63 20.33 10.69
C GLU A 135 -19.73 19.53 11.99
N SER A 136 -18.72 19.61 12.86
CA SER A 136 -18.75 19.00 14.19
C SER A 136 -19.87 19.59 15.06
N GLU A 137 -20.05 20.91 15.05
CA GLU A 137 -21.14 21.58 15.79
C GLU A 137 -22.52 21.24 15.20
N LYS A 138 -22.66 21.18 13.87
CA LYS A 138 -23.90 20.69 13.23
C LYS A 138 -24.22 19.26 13.61
N HIS A 139 -23.21 18.39 13.65
CA HIS A 139 -23.38 17.01 14.05
C HIS A 139 -23.87 16.90 15.49
N LYS A 140 -23.27 17.64 16.43
CA LYS A 140 -23.71 17.69 17.83
C LYS A 140 -25.15 18.20 17.97
N LYS A 141 -25.54 19.24 17.23
CA LYS A 141 -26.92 19.77 17.23
C LYS A 141 -27.91 18.71 16.75
N THR A 142 -27.62 18.07 15.61
CA THR A 142 -28.46 16.99 15.06
C THR A 142 -28.56 15.81 16.03
N GLN A 143 -27.45 15.44 16.68
CA GLN A 143 -27.44 14.38 17.69
C GLN A 143 -28.32 14.74 18.90
N LYS A 144 -28.29 16.00 19.35
CA LYS A 144 -29.15 16.48 20.44
C LYS A 144 -30.63 16.47 20.04
N GLU A 145 -30.97 16.93 18.84
CA GLU A 145 -32.32 16.89 18.30
C GLU A 145 -32.86 15.45 18.20
N LEU A 146 -32.03 14.50 17.75
CA LEU A 146 -32.39 13.08 17.72
C LEU A 146 -32.68 12.52 19.13
N LEU A 147 -31.88 12.90 20.13
CA LEU A 147 -32.11 12.51 21.52
C LEU A 147 -33.41 13.13 22.08
N ASP A 148 -33.66 14.41 21.81
CA ASP A 148 -34.88 15.10 22.26
C ASP A 148 -36.15 14.48 21.64
N LEU A 149 -36.11 14.09 20.36
CA LEU A 149 -37.18 13.36 19.69
C LEU A 149 -37.40 11.96 20.31
N HIS A 150 -36.32 11.26 20.66
CA HIS A 150 -36.41 9.94 21.29
C HIS A 150 -37.05 10.01 22.70
N VAL A 151 -36.71 11.03 23.49
CA VAL A 151 -37.32 11.28 24.81
C VAL A 151 -38.78 11.73 24.68
N GLY A 152 -39.11 12.53 23.66
CA GLY A 152 -40.49 12.95 23.37
C GLY A 152 -41.42 11.79 23.01
N ASN A 153 -40.93 10.81 22.25
CA ASN A 153 -41.69 9.61 21.87
C ASN A 153 -41.89 8.63 23.04
N HIS A 154 -40.95 8.56 24.00
CA HIS A 154 -41.12 7.78 25.22
C HIS A 154 -42.17 8.35 26.19
N LYS A 155 -42.37 9.68 26.20
CA LYS A 155 -43.42 10.31 27.03
C LYS A 155 -44.83 10.12 26.44
N LYS A 156 -44.97 10.12 25.11
CA LYS A 156 -46.26 9.87 24.43
C LYS A 156 -46.73 8.42 24.60
N THR A 157 -45.83 7.45 24.53
CA THR A 157 -46.15 6.02 24.71
C THR A 157 -46.58 5.64 26.13
N ALA A 158 -46.22 6.41 27.16
CA ALA A 158 -46.68 6.18 28.54
C ALA A 158 -48.10 6.75 28.81
N GLN A 159 -48.50 7.82 28.13
CA GLN A 159 -49.80 8.45 28.31
C GLN A 159 -50.91 7.83 27.43
N GLU A 160 -50.53 7.24 26.29
CA GLU A 160 -51.46 6.66 25.31
C GLU A 160 -51.94 5.24 25.66
N LYS A 161 -51.23 4.51 26.54
CA LYS A 161 -51.62 3.15 26.99
C LYS A 161 -52.84 3.10 27.93
N ARG A 162 -53.46 4.23 28.27
CA ARG A 162 -54.68 4.28 29.11
C ARG A 162 -55.96 4.64 28.35
N ARG A 163 -55.88 4.96 27.07
CA ARG A 163 -57.06 5.25 26.25
C ARG A 163 -56.79 4.78 24.83
N TYR A 164 -57.31 3.62 24.44
CA TYR A 164 -57.95 3.40 23.13
C TYR A 164 -58.37 1.92 23.02
N LYS A 165 -59.62 1.64 23.40
CA LYS A 165 -60.44 0.66 22.68
C LYS A 165 -60.82 1.31 21.35
N HIS A 166 -60.80 0.52 20.28
CA HIS A 166 -61.06 0.89 18.88
C HIS A 166 -60.02 1.78 18.19
N LYS A 167 -59.22 1.19 17.30
CA LYS A 167 -59.29 1.44 15.85
C LYS A 167 -58.27 0.60 15.05
N ASN A 168 -58.79 0.06 13.95
CA ASN A 168 -58.19 -0.24 12.64
C ASN A 168 -57.06 -1.30 12.50
N HIS A 169 -57.33 -2.20 11.54
CA HIS A 169 -56.53 -3.32 11.04
C HIS A 169 -55.19 -2.92 10.38
N GLU A 170 -54.94 -1.63 10.14
CA GLU A 170 -53.68 -1.14 9.54
C GLU A 170 -52.50 -1.11 10.52
N GLN A 171 -52.75 -0.91 11.81
CA GLN A 171 -51.69 -0.76 12.80
C GLN A 171 -51.01 -2.10 13.17
N TYR A 172 -51.67 -3.22 12.85
CA TYR A 172 -51.14 -4.57 13.08
C TYR A 172 -50.05 -4.97 12.07
N MET A 173 -50.02 -4.34 10.88
CA MET A 173 -49.02 -4.64 9.85
C MET A 173 -47.67 -3.95 10.12
N ASP A 174 -47.68 -2.76 10.71
CA ASP A 174 -46.45 -2.03 11.08
C ASP A 174 -45.77 -2.64 12.32
N GLU A 175 -46.55 -3.12 13.29
CA GLU A 175 -46.01 -3.76 14.50
C GLU A 175 -45.37 -5.12 14.19
N ILE A 176 -45.91 -5.87 13.22
CA ILE A 176 -45.32 -7.12 12.71
C ILE A 176 -44.03 -6.86 11.89
N ALA A 177 -44.00 -5.80 11.07
CA ALA A 177 -42.82 -5.44 10.29
C ALA A 177 -41.64 -4.96 11.16
N CYS A 178 -41.93 -4.33 12.30
CA CYS A 178 -40.95 -3.94 13.31
C CYS A 178 -40.34 -5.14 14.05
N LEU A 179 -41.15 -6.12 14.46
CA LEU A 179 -40.66 -7.35 15.11
C LEU A 179 -39.78 -8.18 14.16
N ASP A 180 -40.19 -8.29 12.89
CA ASP A 180 -39.43 -9.00 11.86
C ASP A 180 -38.08 -8.30 11.55
N SER A 181 -37.98 -6.98 11.77
CA SER A 181 -36.73 -6.23 11.63
C SER A 181 -35.80 -6.36 12.85
N GLU A 182 -36.34 -6.42 14.06
CA GLU A 182 -35.56 -6.68 15.28
C GLU A 182 -34.95 -8.09 15.28
N ASP A 183 -35.71 -9.09 14.84
CA ASP A 183 -35.22 -10.47 14.71
C ASP A 183 -34.14 -10.61 13.64
N LYS A 184 -34.30 -9.93 12.49
CA LYS A 184 -33.26 -9.84 11.46
C LYS A 184 -32.00 -9.15 11.98
N PHE A 185 -32.14 -8.06 12.72
CA PHE A 185 -31.01 -7.36 13.34
C PHE A 185 -30.28 -8.26 14.35
N LEU A 186 -31.03 -9.00 15.17
CA LEU A 186 -30.46 -9.96 16.12
C LEU A 186 -29.75 -11.11 15.42
N HIS A 187 -30.29 -11.58 14.29
CA HIS A 187 -29.67 -12.61 13.45
C HIS A 187 -28.35 -12.12 12.84
N ILE A 188 -28.35 -10.93 12.22
CA ILE A 188 -27.15 -10.31 11.65
C ILE A 188 -26.09 -10.10 12.74
N LYS A 189 -26.48 -9.66 13.94
CA LYS A 189 -25.56 -9.49 15.07
C LYS A 189 -24.91 -10.81 15.49
N LYS A 190 -25.67 -11.91 15.49
CA LYS A 190 -25.16 -13.27 15.77
C LYS A 190 -24.23 -13.76 14.66
N GLU A 191 -24.55 -13.51 13.39
CA GLU A 191 -23.69 -13.87 12.26
C GLU A 191 -22.38 -13.08 12.27
N CYS A 192 -22.42 -11.77 12.50
CA CYS A 192 -21.21 -10.93 12.66
C CYS A 192 -20.31 -11.46 13.79
N ALA A 193 -20.89 -11.90 14.91
CA ALA A 193 -20.13 -12.50 16.00
C ALA A 193 -19.49 -13.85 15.62
N LYS A 194 -20.18 -14.68 14.84
CA LYS A 194 -19.63 -15.95 14.31
C LYS A 194 -18.48 -15.69 13.34
N VAL A 195 -18.70 -14.83 12.34
CA VAL A 195 -17.68 -14.46 11.35
C VAL A 195 -16.45 -13.86 12.03
N LYS A 196 -16.64 -13.04 13.06
CA LYS A 196 -15.54 -12.49 13.85
C LYS A 196 -14.71 -13.59 14.54
N LYS A 197 -15.36 -14.57 15.16
CA LYS A 197 -14.69 -15.72 15.79
C LYS A 197 -13.93 -16.57 14.78
N GLU A 198 -14.53 -16.85 13.63
CA GLU A 198 -13.87 -17.60 12.55
C GLU A 198 -12.67 -16.83 11.98
N ASN A 199 -12.79 -15.52 11.78
CA ASN A 199 -11.69 -14.68 11.31
C ASN A 199 -10.54 -14.63 12.34
N GLU A 200 -10.85 -14.56 13.64
CA GLU A 200 -9.84 -14.68 14.70
C GLU A 200 -9.17 -16.05 14.73
N LYS A 201 -9.92 -17.13 14.49
CA LYS A 201 -9.38 -18.50 14.38
C LYS A 201 -8.45 -18.64 13.18
N LEU A 202 -8.90 -18.19 12.00
CA LEU A 202 -8.10 -18.19 10.77
C LEU A 202 -6.83 -17.35 10.93
N LYS A 203 -6.89 -16.20 11.61
CA LYS A 203 -5.70 -15.40 11.94
C LYS A 203 -4.73 -16.14 12.86
N LYS A 204 -5.21 -16.95 13.79
CA LYS A 204 -4.35 -17.80 14.65
C LYS A 204 -3.73 -18.95 13.86
N GLU A 205 -4.51 -19.62 13.01
CA GLU A 205 -4.01 -20.66 12.11
C GLU A 205 -2.97 -20.10 11.14
N LEU A 206 -3.20 -18.90 10.59
CA LEU A 206 -2.26 -18.22 9.71
C LEU A 206 -0.95 -17.84 10.41
N LYS A 207 -1.01 -17.47 11.70
CA LYS A 207 0.18 -17.26 12.53
C LYS A 207 0.94 -18.55 12.83
N GLY A 208 0.28 -19.71 12.72
CA GLY A 208 0.88 -21.02 12.85
C GLY A 208 1.48 -21.55 11.55
N LEU A 209 1.35 -20.82 10.43
CA LEU A 209 2.16 -21.10 9.25
C LEU A 209 3.61 -20.81 9.58
N ASP A 210 4.46 -21.79 9.31
CA ASP A 210 5.87 -21.74 9.64
C ASP A 210 6.57 -20.60 8.89
N LEU A 211 6.92 -19.55 9.65
CA LEU A 211 7.65 -18.40 9.14
C LEU A 211 9.07 -18.78 8.67
N GLY A 212 9.62 -19.86 9.23
CA GLY A 212 10.95 -20.38 8.89
C GLY A 212 10.97 -21.33 7.69
N PHE A 213 9.81 -21.70 7.13
CA PHE A 213 9.74 -22.61 5.98
C PHE A 213 10.59 -22.13 4.80
N PHE A 214 10.58 -20.83 4.52
CA PHE A 214 11.37 -20.27 3.43
C PHE A 214 12.87 -20.17 3.76
N GLU A 215 13.23 -20.00 5.04
CA GLU A 215 14.62 -20.02 5.50
C GLU A 215 15.19 -21.44 5.38
N GLU A 216 14.43 -22.47 5.76
CA GLU A 216 14.82 -23.88 5.60
C GLU A 216 15.00 -24.25 4.12
N ILE A 217 14.11 -23.78 3.24
CA ILE A 217 14.24 -23.98 1.79
C ILE A 217 15.49 -23.28 1.25
N GLU A 218 15.82 -22.09 1.75
CA GLU A 218 17.02 -21.35 1.36
C GLU A 218 18.31 -22.03 1.85
N ASP A 219 18.32 -22.55 3.08
CA ASP A 219 19.42 -23.33 3.63
C ASP A 219 19.66 -24.62 2.83
N ILE A 220 18.60 -25.35 2.49
CA ILE A 220 18.68 -26.57 1.65
C ILE A 220 19.25 -26.22 0.27
N LYS A 221 18.77 -25.14 -0.35
CA LYS A 221 19.28 -24.66 -1.63
C LYS A 221 20.76 -24.31 -1.54
N PHE A 222 21.17 -23.63 -0.48
CA PHE A 222 22.57 -23.27 -0.26
C PHE A 222 23.45 -24.52 -0.08
N ALA A 223 23.04 -25.46 0.77
CA ALA A 223 23.75 -26.72 0.98
C ALA A 223 23.89 -27.53 -0.32
N LEU A 224 22.84 -27.56 -1.15
CA LEU A 224 22.88 -28.22 -2.45
C LEU A 224 23.87 -27.53 -3.41
N GLN A 225 23.90 -26.20 -3.43
CA GLN A 225 24.85 -25.45 -4.25
C GLN A 225 26.30 -25.68 -3.80
N GLN A 226 26.56 -25.71 -2.50
CA GLN A 226 27.90 -25.98 -1.97
C GLN A 226 28.35 -27.41 -2.25
N SER A 227 27.47 -28.40 -2.06
CA SER A 227 27.78 -29.79 -2.39
C SER A 227 28.05 -29.99 -3.89
N ALA A 228 27.28 -29.36 -4.77
CA ALA A 228 27.53 -29.39 -6.21
C ALA A 228 28.88 -28.77 -6.59
N LYS A 229 29.30 -27.70 -5.90
CA LYS A 229 30.62 -27.09 -6.10
C LYS A 229 31.73 -28.03 -5.64
N LEU A 230 31.61 -28.60 -4.44
CA LEU A 230 32.58 -29.55 -3.91
C LEU A 230 32.68 -30.81 -4.76
N ASN A 231 31.56 -31.32 -5.29
CA ASN A 231 31.56 -32.45 -6.21
C ASN A 231 32.36 -32.14 -7.49
N LYS A 232 32.22 -30.95 -8.06
CA LYS A 232 33.03 -30.55 -9.22
C LYS A 232 34.53 -30.53 -8.90
N GLU A 233 34.90 -29.99 -7.74
CA GLU A 233 36.31 -29.95 -7.30
C GLU A 233 36.85 -31.37 -7.02
N TYR A 234 36.04 -32.22 -6.40
CA TYR A 234 36.34 -33.62 -6.18
C TYR A 234 36.58 -34.35 -7.52
N GLU A 235 35.70 -34.19 -8.49
CA GLU A 235 35.86 -34.79 -9.83
C GLU A 235 37.12 -34.31 -10.53
N GLN A 236 37.43 -33.01 -10.47
CA GLN A 236 38.66 -32.47 -11.06
C GLN A 236 39.91 -33.09 -10.41
N THR A 237 39.90 -33.24 -9.09
CA THR A 237 41.01 -33.83 -8.34
C THR A 237 41.15 -35.31 -8.66
N LEU A 238 40.04 -36.04 -8.72
CA LEU A 238 40.01 -37.46 -9.07
C LEU A 238 40.52 -37.67 -10.50
N ARG A 239 40.11 -36.84 -11.47
CA ARG A 239 40.64 -36.88 -12.86
C ARG A 239 42.15 -36.67 -12.89
N LYS A 240 42.67 -35.69 -12.15
CA LYS A 240 44.12 -35.44 -12.06
C LYS A 240 44.88 -36.65 -11.48
N MET A 241 44.32 -37.29 -10.45
CA MET A 241 44.90 -38.49 -9.84
C MET A 241 44.90 -39.66 -10.83
N CYS A 242 43.77 -39.93 -11.49
CA CYS A 242 43.67 -40.97 -12.52
C CYS A 242 44.72 -40.78 -13.64
N VAL A 243 44.90 -39.55 -14.14
CA VAL A 243 45.94 -39.24 -15.14
C VAL A 243 47.35 -39.51 -14.60
N LYS A 244 47.65 -39.11 -13.36
CA LYS A 244 48.97 -39.33 -12.73
C LYS A 244 49.33 -40.82 -12.61
N PHE A 245 48.34 -41.66 -12.31
CA PHE A 245 48.54 -43.10 -12.13
C PHE A 245 48.26 -43.92 -13.39
N GLY A 246 47.95 -43.28 -14.54
CA GLY A 246 47.66 -43.95 -15.80
C GLY A 246 46.36 -44.77 -15.82
N ILE A 247 45.44 -44.50 -14.88
CA ILE A 247 44.16 -45.22 -14.74
C ILE A 247 43.08 -44.45 -15.51
N PRO A 248 42.25 -45.10 -16.35
CA PRO A 248 41.16 -44.43 -17.04
C PRO A 248 40.11 -43.90 -16.06
N TYR A 249 39.74 -42.64 -16.19
CA TYR A 249 38.69 -42.02 -15.37
C TYR A 249 37.30 -42.48 -15.82
N SER A 250 36.66 -43.35 -15.04
CA SER A 250 35.29 -43.82 -15.25
C SER A 250 34.30 -42.78 -14.71
N HIS A 251 33.68 -42.01 -15.60
CA HIS A 251 32.63 -41.06 -15.23
C HIS A 251 31.26 -41.76 -15.25
N PRO A 252 30.48 -41.77 -14.15
CA PRO A 252 29.24 -42.53 -14.08
C PRO A 252 28.17 -42.12 -15.11
N GLU A 253 28.18 -40.87 -15.60
CA GLU A 253 27.22 -40.41 -16.62
C GLU A 253 27.49 -40.95 -18.03
N LYS A 254 28.72 -41.41 -18.33
CA LYS A 254 29.01 -42.02 -19.65
C LYS A 254 28.42 -43.43 -19.78
N ASN A 255 28.16 -44.12 -18.67
CA ASN A 255 27.61 -45.47 -18.69
C ASN A 255 26.07 -45.51 -18.82
N ILE A 256 25.37 -44.40 -18.59
CA ILE A 256 23.90 -44.35 -18.69
C ILE A 256 23.45 -44.11 -20.14
N LEU A 257 24.28 -43.46 -20.97
CA LEU A 257 24.01 -43.26 -22.39
C LEU A 257 24.33 -44.49 -23.25
N ASP A 258 25.26 -45.34 -22.81
CA ASP A 258 25.68 -46.52 -23.57
C ASP A 258 24.68 -47.71 -23.43
N ASP A 259 23.86 -47.72 -22.38
CA ASP A 259 22.89 -48.79 -22.13
C ASP A 259 21.52 -48.56 -22.82
N ARG A 260 21.24 -47.34 -23.30
CA ARG A 260 20.06 -47.07 -24.16
C ARG A 260 20.27 -47.49 -25.62
N SER A 261 21.51 -47.77 -26.01
CA SER A 261 21.87 -48.20 -27.36
C SER A 261 21.62 -49.70 -27.61
N LYS A 262 21.34 -50.49 -26.56
CA LYS A 262 21.15 -51.95 -26.62
C LYS A 262 19.69 -52.41 -26.76
N TRP A 263 18.75 -51.47 -26.89
CA TRP A 263 17.31 -51.76 -27.05
C TRP A 263 16.73 -51.21 -28.36
N LYS A 264 17.47 -51.38 -29.47
CA LYS A 264 16.94 -51.22 -30.83
C LYS A 264 17.21 -52.47 -31.65
#